data_AF-A0A060CHK2-F1
#
_entry.id   AF-A0A060CHK2-F1
#
_cell.length_a   1.000
_cell.length_b   1.000
_cell.length_c   1.000
_cell.angle_alpha   90.00
_cell.angle_beta   90.00
_cell.angle_gamma   90.00
#
_symmetry.space_group_name_H-M   'P 1'
#
loop_
_entity.id
_entity.type
_entity.pdbx_description
1 polymer ?
#
loop_
_entity_poly.entity_id
_entity_poly.type
_entity_poly.pdbx_seq_one_letter_code
_entity_poly.pdbx_strand_id
1 'polypeptide(L)'
;MQHWWLPGSGAGVRTRIADDVVWLAYALSEYLRATGDKTILDESLPFITGQELQPAEHDAFFQPGVSQQAASVYEHAAKALDLAIERTGANGLPLFLGGDWNDGMNRVGQEGRGESVWLRLVPASCAQGLPPCAEERKDASRSTAGRRTHRA
;
A
#
# COMPACT_ATOMS: atom_id res chain seq x y z
N MET A 1 1.38 2.67 -7.54
CA MET A 1 2.74 2.80 -6.98
C MET A 1 3.74 2.31 -8.03
N GLN A 2 5.02 2.66 -7.88
CA GLN A 2 6.11 1.95 -8.55
C GLN A 2 6.67 0.91 -7.57
N HIS A 3 7.03 -0.27 -8.07
CA HIS A 3 7.64 -1.34 -7.29
C HIS A 3 9.12 -1.03 -7.00
N TRP A 4 9.82 -0.45 -7.99
CA TRP A 4 11.14 0.17 -7.83
C TRP A 4 11.33 1.28 -8.86
N TRP A 5 12.32 2.16 -8.63
CA TRP A 5 12.68 3.25 -9.53
C TRP A 5 14.18 3.55 -9.51
N LEU A 6 14.66 4.23 -10.55
CA LEU A 6 16.04 4.70 -10.68
C LEU A 6 16.18 6.08 -10.01
N PRO A 7 17.16 6.32 -9.11
CA PRO A 7 17.29 7.58 -8.39
C PRO A 7 17.49 8.83 -9.26
N GLY A 8 18.09 8.69 -10.44
CA GLY A 8 18.39 9.82 -11.32
C GLY A 8 17.19 10.25 -12.17
N SER A 9 16.59 9.33 -12.91
CA SER A 9 15.47 9.64 -13.78
C SER A 9 14.12 9.56 -13.06
N GLY A 10 13.97 8.72 -12.04
CA GLY A 10 12.67 8.34 -11.48
C GLY A 10 11.93 7.30 -12.32
N ALA A 11 12.48 6.90 -13.47
CA ALA A 11 11.93 5.81 -14.27
C ALA A 11 11.94 4.52 -13.44
N GLY A 12 10.88 3.75 -13.56
CA GLY A 12 10.66 2.59 -12.72
C GLY A 12 9.56 1.70 -13.25
N VAL A 13 9.28 0.64 -12.52
CA VAL A 13 8.30 -0.35 -12.93
C VAL A 13 7.03 -0.26 -12.09
N ARG A 14 5.87 -0.34 -12.74
CA ARG A 14 4.58 -0.61 -12.09
C ARG A 14 4.29 -2.08 -12.27
N THR A 15 3.90 -2.76 -11.21
CA THR A 15 3.60 -4.20 -11.21
C THR A 15 2.24 -4.47 -10.56
N ARG A 16 1.84 -5.75 -10.54
CA ARG A 16 0.75 -6.26 -9.68
C ARG A 16 1.26 -6.89 -8.39
N ILE A 17 2.48 -6.59 -7.96
CA ILE A 17 3.01 -7.07 -6.69
C ILE A 17 2.17 -6.47 -5.54
N ALA A 18 1.72 -7.35 -4.64
CA ALA A 18 0.68 -7.06 -3.68
C ALA A 18 1.21 -6.32 -2.44
N ASP A 19 2.48 -6.48 -2.10
CA ASP A 19 3.07 -5.89 -0.88
C ASP A 19 3.53 -4.43 -1.03
N ASP A 20 3.73 -3.93 -2.25
CA ASP A 20 4.14 -2.53 -2.50
C ASP A 20 3.34 -1.52 -1.64
N VAL A 21 2.02 -1.70 -1.60
CA VAL A 21 1.09 -0.75 -0.99
C VAL A 21 1.09 -0.75 0.54
N VAL A 22 1.63 -1.76 1.21
CA VAL A 22 1.65 -1.82 2.68
C VAL A 22 2.90 -1.20 3.30
N TRP A 23 3.99 -1.08 2.54
CA TRP A 23 5.29 -0.63 3.07
C TRP A 23 5.29 0.83 3.55
N LEU A 24 4.58 1.73 2.88
CA LEU A 24 4.51 3.14 3.30
C LEU A 24 3.84 3.28 4.67
N ALA A 25 2.72 2.57 4.88
CA ALA A 25 2.02 2.55 6.15
C ALA A 25 2.88 1.97 7.28
N TYR A 26 3.63 0.90 6.98
CA TYR A 26 4.57 0.31 7.92
C TYR A 26 5.67 1.29 8.33
N ALA A 27 6.34 1.91 7.35
CA ALA A 27 7.42 2.86 7.58
C ALA A 27 6.93 4.09 8.38
N LEU A 28 5.74 4.60 8.08
CA LEU A 28 5.13 5.70 8.84
C LEU A 28 4.83 5.29 10.28
N SER A 29 4.26 4.11 10.50
CA SER A 29 4.00 3.61 11.85
C SER A 29 5.29 3.54 12.68
N GLU A 30 6.37 3.00 12.11
CA GLU A 30 7.67 2.92 12.78
C GLU A 30 8.30 4.30 13.02
N TYR A 31 8.21 5.22 12.05
CA TYR A 31 8.68 6.59 12.20
C TYR A 31 7.97 7.30 13.35
N LEU A 32 6.63 7.25 13.38
CA LEU A 32 5.81 7.86 14.43
C LEU A 32 6.12 7.25 15.79
N ARG A 33 6.29 5.92 15.86
CA ARG A 33 6.64 5.22 17.10
C ARG A 33 8.02 5.64 17.62
N ALA A 34 8.99 5.81 16.73
CA ALA A 34 10.36 6.14 17.09
C ALA A 34 10.54 7.62 17.46
N THR A 35 9.82 8.52 16.80
CA THR A 35 10.06 9.97 16.89
C THR A 35 8.96 10.74 17.61
N GLY A 36 7.72 10.24 17.59
CA GLY A 36 6.53 10.99 18.00
C GLY A 36 6.17 12.17 17.08
N ASP A 37 6.92 12.39 15.99
CA ASP A 37 6.70 13.53 15.09
C ASP A 37 5.53 13.25 14.14
N LYS A 38 4.37 13.82 14.48
CA LYS A 38 3.15 13.71 13.68
C LYS A 38 3.09 14.70 12.52
N THR A 39 3.99 15.67 12.44
CA THR A 39 3.94 16.73 11.40
C THR A 39 4.16 16.16 10.01
N ILE A 40 4.93 15.07 9.90
CA ILE A 40 5.13 14.31 8.65
C ILE A 40 3.82 13.87 7.99
N LEU A 41 2.76 13.63 8.77
CA LEU A 41 1.47 13.15 8.26
C LEU A 41 0.72 14.22 7.46
N ASP A 42 1.05 15.49 7.68
CA ASP A 42 0.41 16.65 7.04
C ASP A 42 1.18 17.16 5.81
N GLU A 43 2.40 16.67 5.60
CA GLU A 43 3.22 17.00 4.42
C GLU A 43 2.45 16.66 3.13
N SER A 44 2.31 17.64 2.25
CA SER A 44 1.52 17.51 1.02
C SER A 44 2.44 17.14 -0.15
N LEU A 45 2.20 15.97 -0.74
CA LEU A 45 2.99 15.46 -1.85
C LEU A 45 2.09 15.12 -3.06
N PRO A 46 2.55 15.38 -4.30
CA PRO A 46 1.81 14.99 -5.50
C PRO A 46 1.81 13.47 -5.69
N PHE A 47 0.77 12.95 -6.33
CA PHE A 47 0.81 11.59 -6.86
C PHE A 47 1.69 11.52 -8.12
N ILE A 48 2.13 10.32 -8.48
CA ILE A 48 2.75 10.07 -9.79
C ILE A 48 1.69 9.78 -10.86
N THR A 49 1.92 10.22 -12.09
CA THR A 49 1.16 9.79 -13.27
C THR A 49 1.98 8.82 -14.10
N GLY A 50 1.31 7.97 -14.88
CA GLY A 50 1.97 7.01 -15.76
C GLY A 50 1.04 5.90 -16.22
N GLN A 51 1.52 5.12 -17.18
CA GLN A 51 0.77 4.05 -17.84
C GLN A 51 0.12 3.09 -16.82
N GLU A 52 -1.19 2.88 -16.96
CA GLU A 52 -1.90 1.81 -16.25
C GLU A 52 -1.60 0.46 -16.88
N LEU A 53 -1.51 -0.57 -16.04
CA LEU A 53 -1.31 -1.94 -16.52
C LEU A 53 -2.58 -2.44 -17.19
N GLN A 54 -2.45 -2.88 -18.44
CA GLN A 54 -3.54 -3.59 -19.11
C GLN A 54 -3.83 -4.91 -18.39
N PRO A 55 -5.06 -5.47 -18.46
CA PRO A 55 -5.45 -6.65 -17.67
C PRO A 55 -4.47 -7.84 -17.74
N ALA A 56 -3.84 -8.07 -18.90
CA ALA A 56 -2.88 -9.17 -19.11
C ALA A 56 -1.40 -8.80 -18.88
N GLU A 57 -1.08 -7.53 -18.64
CA GLU A 57 0.30 -7.01 -18.61
C GLU A 57 0.88 -7.07 -17.19
N HIS A 58 1.81 -7.97 -16.90
CA HIS A 58 2.36 -8.14 -15.53
C HIS A 58 3.04 -6.89 -14.96
N ASP A 59 3.76 -6.17 -15.81
CA ASP A 59 4.51 -4.99 -15.44
C ASP A 59 4.65 -4.01 -16.62
N ALA A 60 4.92 -2.76 -16.29
CA ALA A 60 5.22 -1.71 -17.26
C ALA A 60 6.34 -0.82 -16.73
N PHE A 61 7.39 -0.65 -17.53
CA PHE A 61 8.46 0.30 -17.26
C PHE A 61 8.12 1.66 -17.87
N PHE A 62 8.16 2.72 -17.07
CA PHE A 62 7.80 4.06 -17.51
C PHE A 62 8.54 5.13 -16.70
N GLN A 63 8.66 6.30 -17.32
CA GLN A 63 9.06 7.53 -16.65
C GLN A 63 7.81 8.19 -16.06
N PRO A 64 7.66 8.29 -14.72
CA PRO A 64 6.48 8.91 -14.13
C PRO A 64 6.46 10.41 -14.39
N GLY A 65 5.26 10.95 -14.59
CA GLY A 65 4.99 12.37 -14.48
C GLY A 65 4.57 12.75 -13.05
N VAL A 66 4.50 14.05 -12.79
CA VAL A 66 3.96 14.59 -11.53
C VAL A 66 2.49 14.94 -11.73
N SER A 67 1.62 14.42 -10.87
CA SER A 67 0.19 14.74 -10.89
C SER A 67 -0.08 16.15 -10.38
N GLN A 68 -1.13 16.78 -10.90
CA GLN A 68 -1.67 18.01 -10.30
C GLN A 68 -2.45 17.73 -9.01
N GLN A 69 -2.82 16.47 -8.77
CA GLN A 69 -3.43 16.05 -7.52
C GLN A 69 -2.34 15.79 -6.49
N ALA A 70 -2.48 16.44 -5.35
CA ALA A 70 -1.66 16.23 -4.17
C ALA A 70 -2.52 15.82 -2.99
N ALA A 71 -1.90 15.12 -2.05
CA ALA A 71 -2.53 14.66 -0.83
C ALA A 71 -1.49 14.65 0.28
N SER A 72 -1.96 14.65 1.53
CA SER A 72 -1.05 14.51 2.67
C SER A 72 -0.42 13.11 2.67
N VAL A 73 0.76 12.98 3.26
CA VAL A 73 1.43 11.67 3.44
C VAL A 73 0.50 10.66 4.13
N TYR A 74 -0.31 11.10 5.10
CA TYR A 74 -1.37 10.28 5.70
C TYR A 74 -2.33 9.71 4.64
N GLU A 75 -2.84 10.55 3.74
CA GLU A 75 -3.81 10.12 2.73
C GLU A 75 -3.18 9.20 1.67
N HIS A 76 -1.90 9.39 1.32
CA HIS A 76 -1.16 8.44 0.48
C HIS A 76 -1.11 7.05 1.11
N ALA A 77 -0.75 6.97 2.39
CA ALA A 77 -0.68 5.71 3.12
C ALA A 77 -2.07 5.09 3.33
N ALA A 78 -3.07 5.91 3.64
CA ALA A 78 -4.44 5.48 3.84
C ALA A 78 -5.03 4.86 2.55
N LYS A 79 -4.89 5.53 1.41
CA LYS A 79 -5.33 4.98 0.10
C LYS A 79 -4.61 3.68 -0.25
N ALA A 80 -3.32 3.56 0.09
CA ALA A 80 -2.56 2.35 -0.16
C ALA A 80 -3.06 1.17 0.69
N LEU A 81 -3.41 1.42 1.96
CA LEU A 81 -4.03 0.42 2.82
C LEU A 81 -5.47 0.07 2.40
N ASP A 82 -6.27 1.06 2.00
CA ASP A 82 -7.61 0.82 1.46
C ASP A 82 -7.53 -0.15 0.28
N LEU A 83 -6.57 0.09 -0.63
CA LEU A 83 -6.29 -0.78 -1.76
C LEU A 83 -5.84 -2.19 -1.34
N ALA A 84 -5.04 -2.32 -0.28
CA ALA A 84 -4.67 -3.63 0.28
C ALA A 84 -5.89 -4.39 0.84
N ILE A 85 -6.82 -3.69 1.49
CA ILE A 85 -8.06 -4.27 2.04
C ILE A 85 -9.01 -4.67 0.91
N GLU A 86 -9.17 -3.85 -0.12
CA GLU A 86 -9.97 -4.16 -1.31
C GLU A 86 -9.47 -5.42 -2.02
N ARG A 87 -8.16 -5.67 -1.98
CA ARG A 87 -7.50 -6.86 -2.54
C ARG A 87 -7.58 -8.06 -1.60
N THR A 88 -8.75 -8.32 -1.02
CA THR A 88 -8.99 -9.49 -0.17
C THR A 88 -9.69 -10.60 -0.96
N GLY A 89 -9.17 -11.82 -0.85
CA GLY A 89 -9.72 -13.00 -1.49
C GLY A 89 -10.89 -13.63 -0.72
N ALA A 90 -11.37 -14.75 -1.25
CA ALA A 90 -12.57 -15.43 -0.76
C ALA A 90 -12.45 -15.91 0.70
N ASN A 91 -11.24 -16.16 1.20
CA ASN A 91 -11.02 -16.61 2.58
C ASN A 91 -10.71 -15.46 3.55
N GLY A 92 -10.89 -14.21 3.14
CA GLY A 92 -10.59 -13.05 3.99
C GLY A 92 -9.08 -12.82 4.17
N LEU A 93 -8.27 -13.29 3.23
CA LEU A 93 -6.81 -13.08 3.18
C LEU A 93 -6.44 -12.16 2.02
N PRO A 94 -5.37 -11.35 2.13
CA PRO A 94 -4.90 -10.56 1.00
C PRO A 94 -4.56 -11.43 -0.22
N LEU A 95 -4.96 -10.99 -1.41
CA LEU A 95 -4.63 -11.66 -2.66
C LEU A 95 -3.14 -11.55 -2.94
N PHE A 96 -2.58 -12.64 -3.46
CA PHE A 96 -1.18 -12.73 -3.90
C PHE A 96 -0.94 -11.91 -5.18
N LEU A 97 -1.98 -11.67 -5.99
CA LEU A 97 -1.91 -10.96 -7.28
C LEU A 97 -0.73 -11.43 -8.14
N GLY A 98 0.17 -10.51 -8.53
CA GLY A 98 1.37 -10.84 -9.31
C GLY A 98 2.52 -11.42 -8.46
N GLY A 99 2.41 -11.40 -7.14
CA GLY A 99 3.48 -11.74 -6.19
C GLY A 99 3.29 -10.99 -4.86
N ASP A 100 3.91 -11.48 -3.80
CA ASP A 100 4.16 -10.72 -2.57
C ASP A 100 5.67 -10.51 -2.40
N TRP A 101 6.15 -10.31 -1.17
CA TRP A 101 7.56 -10.08 -0.87
C TRP A 101 8.49 -11.22 -1.32
N ASN A 102 7.98 -12.45 -1.47
CA ASN A 102 8.80 -13.56 -1.95
C ASN A 102 8.81 -13.61 -3.48
N ASP A 103 9.89 -13.08 -4.08
CA ASP A 103 10.12 -13.05 -5.53
C ASP A 103 9.98 -14.42 -6.21
N GLY A 104 10.31 -15.51 -5.52
CA GLY A 104 10.19 -16.88 -6.02
C GLY A 104 8.74 -17.34 -6.25
N MET A 105 7.75 -16.60 -5.76
CA MET A 105 6.33 -16.95 -5.77
C MET A 105 5.49 -16.05 -6.70
N ASN A 106 6.11 -15.37 -7.67
CA ASN A 106 5.48 -14.41 -8.60
C ASN A 106 4.47 -15.00 -9.63
N ARG A 107 4.05 -16.26 -9.47
CA ARG A 107 3.00 -16.89 -10.29
C ARG A 107 1.80 -17.41 -9.50
N VAL A 108 1.88 -17.42 -8.17
CA VAL A 108 0.86 -18.04 -7.30
C VAL A 108 -0.52 -17.40 -7.45
N GLY A 109 -0.57 -16.09 -7.70
CA GLY A 109 -1.82 -15.33 -7.82
C GLY A 109 -2.25 -14.97 -9.24
N GLN A 110 -1.62 -15.49 -10.31
CA GLN A 110 -1.87 -15.04 -11.70
C GLN A 110 -3.33 -15.14 -12.15
N GLU A 111 -4.06 -16.13 -11.64
CA GLU A 111 -5.48 -16.32 -11.94
C GLU A 111 -6.41 -15.56 -10.97
N GLY A 112 -5.86 -14.69 -10.12
CA GLY A 112 -6.61 -13.89 -9.16
C GLY A 112 -7.14 -14.67 -7.95
N ARG A 113 -6.62 -15.87 -7.70
CA ARG A 113 -7.13 -16.79 -6.64
C ARG A 113 -6.14 -17.09 -5.52
N GLY A 114 -4.84 -16.84 -5.74
CA GLY A 114 -3.82 -17.02 -4.72
C GLY A 114 -3.99 -15.99 -3.61
N GLU A 115 -3.80 -16.41 -2.35
CA GLU A 115 -3.90 -15.57 -1.16
C GLU A 115 -2.60 -15.67 -0.36
N SER A 116 -2.11 -14.55 0.19
CA SER A 116 -0.89 -14.47 0.98
C SER A 116 -1.21 -14.35 2.47
N VAL A 117 -0.88 -15.42 3.22
CA VAL A 117 -0.93 -15.40 4.69
C VAL A 117 0.10 -14.42 5.25
N TRP A 118 1.27 -14.30 4.59
CA TRP A 118 2.34 -13.39 5.02
C TRP A 118 1.86 -11.93 4.97
N LEU A 119 1.17 -11.55 3.90
CA LEU A 119 0.60 -10.20 3.76
C LEU A 119 -0.48 -9.89 4.78
N ARG A 120 -1.11 -10.87 5.43
CA ARG A 120 -2.03 -10.59 6.54
C ARG A 120 -1.29 -10.06 7.78
N LEU A 121 -0.01 -10.40 7.94
CA LEU A 121 0.80 -10.02 9.09
C LEU A 121 1.31 -8.58 9.01
N VAL A 122 1.55 -8.05 7.80
CA VAL A 122 2.12 -6.70 7.62
C VAL A 122 1.13 -5.59 8.04
N PRO A 123 -0.14 -5.55 7.58
CA PRO A 123 -1.15 -4.63 8.08
C PRO A 123 -1.34 -4.75 9.59
N ALA A 124 -1.19 -5.94 10.15
CA ALA A 124 -1.35 -6.14 11.59
C ALA A 124 -0.27 -5.46 12.44
N SER A 125 0.95 -5.34 11.89
CA SER A 125 2.02 -4.54 12.51
C SER A 125 1.83 -3.03 12.32
N CYS A 126 1.24 -2.59 11.19
CA CYS A 126 0.92 -1.19 10.91
C CYS A 126 -0.25 -0.65 11.74
N ALA A 127 -1.15 -1.55 12.16
CA ALA A 127 -2.40 -1.23 12.87
C ALA A 127 -2.19 -0.66 14.28
N GLN A 128 -0.96 -0.60 14.79
CA GLN A 128 -0.68 0.01 16.09
C GLN A 128 -0.52 1.54 16.00
N GLY A 129 -0.07 2.07 14.85
CA GLY A 129 0.21 3.51 14.69
C GLY A 129 -0.87 4.30 13.92
N LEU A 130 -1.44 3.72 12.87
CA LEU A 130 -2.35 4.42 11.95
C LEU A 130 -3.79 4.61 12.46
N PRO A 131 -4.45 3.63 13.10
CA PRO A 131 -5.81 3.81 13.63
C PRO A 131 -5.94 4.95 14.66
N PRO A 132 -5.01 5.13 15.63
CA PRO A 132 -5.02 6.33 16.49
C PRO A 132 -4.95 7.64 15.71
N CYS A 133 -4.13 7.68 14.63
CA CYS A 133 -4.05 8.86 13.77
C CYS A 133 -5.36 9.12 13.03
N ALA A 134 -6.05 8.08 12.54
CA ALA A 134 -7.35 8.21 11.90
C ALA A 134 -8.43 8.71 12.87
N GLU A 135 -8.41 8.25 14.13
CA GLU A 135 -9.30 8.73 15.19
C GLU A 135 -9.06 10.20 15.54
N GLU A 136 -7.80 10.60 15.76
CA GLU A 136 -7.42 12.00 16.03
C GLU A 136 -7.85 12.93 14.89
N ARG A 137 -7.75 12.45 13.66
CA ARG A 137 -8.14 13.18 12.43
C ARG A 137 -9.64 13.12 12.14
N LYS A 138 -10.44 12.42 12.96
CA LYS A 138 -11.88 12.21 12.78
C LYS A 138 -12.24 11.57 11.43
N ASP A 139 -11.34 10.76 10.88
CA ASP A 139 -11.61 9.95 9.69
C ASP A 139 -12.46 8.74 10.09
N ALA A 140 -13.77 8.96 10.16
CA ALA A 140 -14.75 7.95 10.60
C ALA A 140 -14.73 6.67 9.76
N SER A 141 -14.38 6.80 8.47
CA SER A 141 -14.34 5.68 7.53
C SER A 141 -13.20 4.70 7.84
N ARG A 142 -12.02 5.22 8.21
CA ARG A 142 -10.81 4.41 8.45
C ARG A 142 -10.51 4.10 9.92
N SER A 143 -11.05 4.90 10.84
CA SER A 143 -10.98 4.66 12.30
C SER A 143 -11.73 3.39 12.74
N THR A 144 -12.71 2.91 11.97
CA THR A 144 -13.46 1.68 12.28
C THR A 144 -12.96 0.47 11.49
N ALA A 145 -12.50 0.68 10.26
CA ALA A 145 -12.05 -0.37 9.34
C ALA A 145 -10.83 -1.16 9.88
N GLY A 146 -9.88 -0.47 10.51
CA GLY A 146 -8.70 -1.09 11.11
C GLY A 146 -8.99 -2.07 12.26
N ARG A 147 -10.22 -2.11 12.80
CA ARG A 147 -10.61 -3.05 13.87
C ARG A 147 -11.22 -4.35 13.36
N ARG A 148 -11.74 -4.39 12.12
CA ARG A 148 -12.44 -5.58 11.58
C ARG A 148 -11.48 -6.63 11.01
N THR A 149 -10.32 -6.22 10.50
CA THR A 149 -9.30 -7.10 9.91
C THR A 149 -8.54 -7.96 10.93
N HIS A 150 -8.71 -7.71 12.24
CA HIS A 150 -8.00 -8.38 13.33
C HIS A 150 -8.80 -9.43 14.11
N ARG A 151 -10.08 -9.63 13.80
CA ARG A 151 -10.94 -10.61 14.48
C ARG A 151 -11.37 -11.73 13.53
N ALA A 152 -10.41 -12.56 13.15
CA ALA A 152 -10.65 -13.92 12.68
C ALA A 152 -9.46 -14.77 13.10
#